data_AF-A0A7Y4TAC4-F1
#
_entry.id   AF-A0A7Y4TAC4-F1
#
_cell.length_a   1.000
_cell.length_b   1.000
_cell.length_c   1.000
_cell.angle_alpha   90.00
_cell.angle_beta   90.00
_cell.angle_gamma   90.00
#
_symmetry.space_group_name_H-M   'P 1'
#
loop_
_entity.id
_entity.type
_entity.pdbx_description
1 polymer ?
#
loop_
_entity_poly.entity_id
_entity_poly.type
_entity_poly.pdbx_seq_one_letter_code
_entity_poly.pdbx_strand_id
1 'polypeptide(L)'
;MSYAVTDTDKINRIGWGLAAFAAVSGAAVLAGAPWLFPKLLPATGTAFAYDPNFVPAGGAAVVGLWGLSALLYAAVFAEGQWRPFTRQLEAALSLVWVVALTWLVSGPQIFASATTDQTAKFWIGFVLVAMVLSMIPKVRR
;
A
#
# COMPACT_ATOMS: atom_id res chain seq x y z
N MET A 1 9.43 -17.11 -30.15
CA MET A 1 9.17 -15.65 -30.15
C MET A 1 10.12 -15.02 -29.14
N SER A 2 11.16 -14.35 -29.61
CA SER A 2 12.16 -13.71 -28.74
C SER A 2 11.63 -12.32 -28.35
N TYR A 3 11.29 -12.12 -27.09
CA TYR A 3 10.92 -10.80 -26.58
C TYR A 3 12.22 -10.00 -26.41
N ALA A 4 12.41 -8.97 -27.23
CA ALA A 4 13.50 -8.02 -27.05
C ALA A 4 13.30 -7.28 -25.72
N VAL A 5 14.22 -7.48 -24.77
CA VAL A 5 14.23 -6.79 -23.48
C VAL A 5 14.54 -5.31 -23.73
N THR A 6 13.55 -4.44 -23.53
CA THR A 6 13.72 -2.98 -23.57
C THR A 6 14.39 -2.51 -22.29
N ASP A 7 15.25 -1.48 -22.34
CA ASP A 7 15.97 -0.97 -21.16
C ASP A 7 15.01 -0.45 -20.05
N THR A 8 13.76 -0.14 -20.40
CA THR A 8 12.68 0.22 -19.48
C THR A 8 12.20 -0.94 -18.59
N ASP A 9 12.53 -2.19 -18.93
CA ASP A 9 12.14 -3.37 -18.15
C ASP A 9 13.12 -3.69 -17.03
N LYS A 10 14.32 -3.11 -17.04
CA LYS A 10 15.32 -3.29 -15.97
C LYS A 10 14.94 -2.50 -14.73
N ILE A 11 15.13 -3.13 -13.58
CA ILE A 11 14.85 -2.52 -12.29
C ILE A 11 16.00 -1.61 -11.88
N ASN A 12 15.71 -0.33 -11.60
CA ASN A 12 16.61 0.50 -10.81
C ASN A 12 16.59 0.01 -9.36
N ARG A 13 17.56 -0.84 -8.99
CA ARG A 13 17.64 -1.50 -7.69
C ARG A 13 17.66 -0.53 -6.50
N ILE A 14 18.26 0.66 -6.66
CA ILE A 14 18.32 1.67 -5.59
C ILE A 14 16.95 2.32 -5.41
N GLY A 15 16.33 2.77 -6.50
CA GLY A 15 14.98 3.35 -6.45
C GLY A 15 13.95 2.34 -5.92
N TRP A 16 14.06 1.09 -6.35
CA TRP A 16 13.23 -0.01 -5.86
C TRP A 16 13.47 -0.33 -4.39
N GLY A 17 14.74 -0.36 -3.95
CA GLY A 17 15.09 -0.58 -2.55
C GLY A 17 14.54 0.52 -1.64
N LEU A 18 14.61 1.78 -2.05
CA LEU A 18 14.02 2.91 -1.32
C LEU A 18 12.49 2.83 -1.27
N ALA A 19 11.84 2.51 -2.39
CA ALA A 19 10.39 2.34 -2.44
C ALA A 19 9.92 1.18 -1.54
N ALA A 20 10.62 0.04 -1.59
CA ALA A 20 10.34 -1.11 -0.74
C ALA A 20 10.57 -0.79 0.74
N PHE A 21 11.67 -0.10 1.08
CA PHE A 21 11.95 0.32 2.45
C PHE A 21 10.88 1.29 2.98
N ALA A 22 10.50 2.30 2.19
CA ALA A 22 9.47 3.26 2.57
C ALA A 22 8.11 2.58 2.76
N ALA A 23 7.77 1.64 1.88
CA ALA A 23 6.60 0.80 2.05
C ALA A 23 6.72 0.02 3.37
N VAL A 24 7.65 -0.92 3.50
CA VAL A 24 7.79 -1.78 4.69
C VAL A 24 7.77 -0.98 6.00
N SER A 25 8.49 0.14 6.05
CA SER A 25 8.50 1.04 7.21
C SER A 25 7.13 1.63 7.50
N GLY A 26 6.41 2.09 6.46
CA GLY A 26 5.04 2.58 6.57
C GLY A 26 4.07 1.55 7.14
N ALA A 27 4.08 0.29 6.68
CA ALA A 27 3.22 -0.73 7.30
C ALA A 27 3.66 -1.10 8.69
N ALA A 28 4.97 -1.19 8.95
CA ALA A 28 5.45 -1.51 10.29
C ALA A 28 4.97 -0.45 11.30
N VAL A 29 5.02 0.83 10.92
CA VAL A 29 4.48 1.94 11.72
C VAL A 29 2.98 1.82 11.89
N LEU A 30 2.21 1.51 10.85
CA LEU A 30 0.76 1.37 10.94
C LEU A 30 0.36 0.15 11.79
N ALA A 31 0.85 -1.05 11.45
CA ALA A 31 0.58 -2.27 12.21
C ALA A 31 1.01 -2.16 13.69
N GLY A 32 2.12 -1.46 13.94
CA GLY A 32 2.62 -1.19 15.28
C GLY A 32 1.99 0.01 15.97
N ALA A 33 1.19 0.84 15.27
CA ALA A 33 0.67 2.12 15.77
C ALA A 33 0.00 2.02 17.15
N PRO A 34 -0.85 1.01 17.43
CA PRO A 34 -1.51 0.88 18.74
C PRO A 34 -0.54 0.63 19.90
N TRP A 35 0.64 0.08 19.62
CA TRP A 35 1.64 -0.28 20.64
C TRP A 35 2.80 0.72 20.70
N LEU A 36 3.13 1.34 19.56
CA LEU A 36 4.23 2.28 19.40
C LEU A 36 3.83 3.70 19.81
N PHE A 37 2.70 4.21 19.31
CA PHE A 37 2.35 5.62 19.53
C PHE A 37 1.99 5.97 20.98
N PRO A 38 1.34 5.12 21.77
CA PRO A 38 1.15 5.43 23.20
C PRO A 38 2.47 5.56 23.97
N LYS A 39 3.54 4.87 23.54
CA LYS A 39 4.87 4.97 24.16
C LYS A 39 5.67 6.18 23.67
N LEU A 40 5.55 6.51 22.38
CA LEU A 40 6.30 7.61 21.75
C LEU A 40 5.63 8.97 21.91
N LEU A 41 4.31 8.99 21.99
CA LEU A 41 3.47 10.20 22.03
C LEU A 41 2.39 10.06 23.13
N PRO A 42 2.77 10.01 24.42
CA PRO A 42 1.82 9.74 25.51
C PRO A 42 0.65 10.73 25.58
N ALA A 43 0.90 11.99 25.19
CA ALA A 43 -0.10 13.05 25.14
C ALA A 43 -1.23 12.79 24.13
N THR A 44 -1.03 11.89 23.17
CA THR A 44 -2.06 11.53 22.17
C THR A 44 -3.00 10.43 22.66
N GLY A 45 -2.72 9.82 23.83
CA GLY A 45 -3.59 8.84 24.47
C GLY A 45 -3.99 7.68 23.54
N THR A 46 -5.29 7.44 23.40
CA THR A 46 -5.87 6.40 22.54
C THR A 46 -6.22 6.91 21.13
N ALA A 47 -5.75 8.09 20.72
CA ALA A 47 -6.12 8.67 19.44
C ALA A 47 -5.76 7.77 18.25
N PHE A 48 -4.72 6.93 18.37
CA PHE A 48 -4.28 5.98 17.34
C PHE A 48 -4.75 4.54 17.59
N ALA A 49 -5.67 4.32 18.51
CA ALA A 49 -6.28 3.01 18.69
C ALA A 49 -7.18 2.68 17.48
N TYR A 50 -6.98 1.49 16.90
CA TYR A 50 -7.83 1.00 15.82
C TYR A 50 -9.25 0.71 16.33
N ASP A 51 -10.24 0.90 15.46
CA ASP A 51 -11.60 0.49 15.75
C ASP A 51 -11.69 -1.05 15.83
N PRO A 52 -12.32 -1.63 16.86
CA PRO A 52 -12.41 -3.08 17.03
C PRO A 52 -13.09 -3.80 15.87
N ASN A 53 -14.03 -3.15 15.19
CA ASN A 53 -14.75 -3.73 14.05
C ASN A 53 -13.93 -3.63 12.76
N PHE A 54 -12.94 -2.74 12.72
CA PHE A 54 -12.06 -2.57 11.58
C PHE A 54 -11.01 -3.67 11.46
N VAL A 55 -10.39 -4.06 12.57
CA VAL A 55 -9.22 -4.95 12.58
C VAL A 55 -9.46 -6.30 11.86
N PRO A 56 -10.58 -7.01 12.07
CA PRO A 56 -10.77 -8.33 11.46
C PRO A 56 -10.86 -8.29 9.93
N ALA A 57 -11.55 -7.29 9.38
CA ALA A 57 -11.79 -7.18 7.94
C ALA A 57 -10.79 -6.25 7.26
N GLY A 58 -10.70 -5.00 7.72
CA GLY A 58 -9.82 -3.98 7.17
C GLY A 58 -8.34 -4.27 7.43
N GLY A 59 -8.00 -4.69 8.65
CA GLY A 59 -6.65 -5.11 8.98
C GLY A 59 -6.18 -6.29 8.12
N ALA A 60 -6.99 -7.35 8.02
CA ALA A 60 -6.67 -8.51 7.19
C ALA A 60 -6.56 -8.17 5.70
N ALA A 61 -7.48 -7.34 5.16
CA ALA A 61 -7.42 -6.92 3.77
C ALA A 61 -6.16 -6.12 3.44
N VAL A 62 -5.82 -5.13 4.28
CA VAL A 62 -4.61 -4.31 4.09
C VAL A 62 -3.35 -5.17 4.20
N VAL A 63 -3.23 -6.01 5.23
CA VAL A 63 -2.06 -6.88 5.41
C VAL A 63 -1.95 -7.89 4.26
N GLY A 64 -3.05 -8.48 3.82
CA GLY A 64 -3.08 -9.40 2.69
C GLY A 64 -2.61 -8.74 1.39
N LEU A 65 -3.10 -7.54 1.09
CA LEU A 65 -2.69 -6.79 -0.11
C LEU A 65 -1.23 -6.35 -0.04
N TRP A 66 -0.73 -5.96 1.14
CA TRP A 66 0.69 -5.70 1.35
C TRP A 66 1.53 -6.95 1.12
N GLY A 67 1.12 -8.08 1.67
CA GLY A 67 1.80 -9.36 1.48
C GLY A 67 1.90 -9.77 0.02
N LEU A 68 0.78 -9.71 -0.72
CA LEU A 68 0.75 -9.99 -2.16
C LEU A 68 1.64 -9.03 -2.94
N SER A 69 1.63 -7.74 -2.60
CA SER A 69 2.49 -6.73 -3.23
C SER A 69 3.96 -7.05 -2.98
N ALA A 70 4.32 -7.35 -1.73
CA ALA A 70 5.68 -7.71 -1.35
C ALA A 70 6.17 -8.97 -2.07
N LEU A 71 5.33 -10.00 -2.20
CA LEU A 71 5.68 -11.21 -2.95
C LEU A 71 5.91 -10.94 -4.44
N LEU A 72 5.03 -10.18 -5.08
CA LEU A 72 5.19 -9.77 -6.48
C LEU A 72 6.51 -9.01 -6.67
N TYR A 73 6.78 -8.04 -5.81
CA TYR A 73 7.98 -7.23 -5.89
C TYR A 73 9.25 -7.99 -5.55
N ALA A 74 9.20 -8.94 -4.61
CA ALA A 74 10.32 -9.84 -4.33
C ALA A 74 10.65 -10.72 -5.54
N ALA A 75 9.62 -11.26 -6.21
CA ALA A 75 9.82 -12.05 -7.44
C ALA A 75 10.45 -11.20 -8.55
N VAL A 76 9.92 -9.99 -8.76
CA VAL A 76 10.43 -9.04 -9.76
C VAL A 76 11.87 -8.62 -9.43
N PHE A 77 12.20 -8.37 -8.16
CA PHE A 77 13.56 -8.06 -7.72
C PHE A 77 14.54 -9.22 -7.93
N ALA A 78 14.12 -10.46 -7.63
CA ALA A 78 14.94 -11.65 -7.85
C ALA A 78 15.23 -11.87 -9.35
N GLU A 79 14.25 -11.60 -10.21
CA GLU A 79 14.42 -11.68 -11.66
C GLU A 79 15.18 -10.48 -12.26
N GLY A 80 15.21 -9.34 -11.56
CA GLY A 80 15.91 -8.13 -11.98
C GLY A 80 15.24 -7.36 -13.13
N GLN A 81 14.11 -7.85 -13.62
CA GLN A 81 13.36 -7.26 -14.73
C GLN A 81 11.86 -7.50 -14.62
N TRP A 82 11.08 -6.62 -15.23
CA TRP A 82 9.63 -6.77 -15.37
C TRP A 82 9.29 -7.69 -16.55
N ARG A 83 8.53 -8.75 -16.30
CA ARG A 83 7.96 -9.61 -17.34
C ARG A 83 6.55 -9.14 -17.70
N PRO A 84 6.04 -9.48 -18.89
CA PRO A 84 4.64 -9.18 -19.25
C PRO A 84 3.64 -9.67 -18.21
N PHE A 85 3.86 -10.88 -17.67
CA PHE A 85 3.00 -11.45 -16.62
C PHE A 85 3.07 -10.68 -15.30
N THR A 86 4.26 -10.32 -14.81
CA THR A 86 4.39 -9.56 -13.55
C THR A 86 3.87 -8.14 -13.68
N ARG A 87 3.96 -7.53 -14.88
CA ARG A 87 3.29 -6.25 -15.19
C ARG A 87 1.76 -6.36 -15.16
N GLN A 88 1.18 -7.43 -15.70
CA GLN A 88 -0.27 -7.66 -15.63
C GLN A 88 -0.73 -7.85 -14.18
N LEU A 89 0.01 -8.63 -13.39
CA LEU A 89 -0.27 -8.80 -11.96
C LEU A 89 -0.15 -7.48 -11.20
N GLU A 90 0.87 -6.66 -11.49
CA GLU A 90 1.02 -5.34 -10.88
C GLU A 90 -0.16 -4.41 -11.19
N ALA A 91 -0.65 -4.41 -12.43
CA ALA A 91 -1.82 -3.65 -12.83
C ALA A 91 -3.10 -4.15 -12.13
N ALA A 92 -3.31 -5.48 -12.09
CA ALA A 92 -4.44 -6.09 -11.38
C ALA A 92 -4.40 -5.77 -9.88
N LEU A 93 -3.24 -5.93 -9.25
CA LEU A 93 -3.05 -5.63 -7.84
C LEU A 93 -3.25 -4.14 -7.55
N SER A 94 -2.84 -3.26 -8.47
CA SER A 94 -3.10 -1.83 -8.37
C SER A 94 -4.59 -1.50 -8.39
N LEU A 95 -5.37 -2.17 -9.26
CA LEU A 95 -6.83 -2.04 -9.28
C LEU A 95 -7.46 -2.51 -7.96
N VAL A 96 -7.03 -3.65 -7.45
CA VAL A 96 -7.54 -4.18 -6.17
C VAL A 96 -7.22 -3.21 -5.03
N TRP A 97 -6.02 -2.62 -5.03
CA TRP A 97 -5.65 -1.56 -4.10
C TRP A 97 -6.57 -0.34 -4.19
N VAL A 98 -6.85 0.16 -5.40
CA VAL A 98 -7.79 1.27 -5.61
C VAL A 98 -9.16 0.96 -5.02
N VAL A 99 -9.68 -0.25 -5.27
CA VAL A 99 -10.96 -0.70 -4.70
C VAL A 99 -10.90 -0.74 -3.17
N ALA A 100 -9.84 -1.32 -2.61
CA ALA A 100 -9.66 -1.43 -1.17
C ALA A 100 -9.53 -0.04 -0.50
N LEU A 101 -8.72 0.86 -1.04
CA LEU A 101 -8.58 2.23 -0.53
C LEU A 101 -9.89 3.01 -0.63
N THR A 102 -10.65 2.84 -1.72
CA THR A 102 -11.98 3.45 -1.88
C THR A 102 -12.94 2.94 -0.80
N TRP A 103 -12.93 1.63 -0.53
CA TRP A 103 -13.72 1.04 0.55
C TRP A 103 -13.28 1.54 1.93
N LEU A 104 -11.97 1.70 2.18
CA LEU A 104 -11.45 2.24 3.44
C LEU A 104 -11.87 3.70 3.66
N VAL A 105 -11.86 4.53 2.61
CA VAL A 105 -12.23 5.94 2.71
C VAL A 105 -13.74 6.12 2.87
N SER A 106 -14.54 5.35 2.13
CA SER A 106 -16.00 5.47 2.13
C SER A 106 -16.72 4.61 3.17
N GLY A 107 -16.03 3.62 3.76
CA GLY A 107 -16.60 2.61 4.64
C GLY A 107 -16.34 2.86 6.14
N PRO A 108 -16.06 1.79 6.91
CA PRO A 108 -16.07 1.82 8.37
C PRO A 108 -15.00 2.74 8.97
N GLN A 109 -15.14 3.03 10.25
CA GLN A 109 -14.15 3.80 11.00
C GLN A 109 -12.87 2.96 11.16
N ILE A 110 -11.71 3.51 10.80
CA ILE A 110 -10.40 2.86 10.92
C ILE A 110 -9.87 3.02 12.34
N PHE A 111 -9.96 4.24 12.87
CA PHE A 111 -9.51 4.58 14.23
C PHE A 111 -10.71 4.91 15.12
N ALA A 112 -10.65 4.53 16.39
CA ALA A 112 -11.72 4.81 17.35
C ALA A 112 -11.96 6.33 17.55
N SER A 113 -10.90 7.14 17.42
CA SER A 113 -11.00 8.60 17.41
C SER A 113 -11.48 9.11 16.05
N ALA A 114 -12.59 9.85 16.02
CA ALA A 114 -13.13 10.42 14.79
C ALA A 114 -12.16 11.41 14.11
N THR A 115 -11.45 12.24 14.89
CA THR A 115 -10.46 13.18 14.33
C THR A 115 -9.28 12.46 13.68
N THR A 116 -8.79 11.39 14.30
CA THR A 116 -7.71 10.57 13.74
C THR A 116 -8.20 9.81 12.50
N ASP A 117 -9.42 9.25 12.55
CA ASP A 117 -10.02 8.55 11.42
C ASP A 117 -10.16 9.47 10.21
N GLN A 118 -10.72 10.66 10.39
CA GLN A 118 -10.90 11.62 9.30
C GLN A 118 -9.55 12.07 8.72
N THR A 119 -8.56 12.31 9.58
CA THR A 119 -7.19 12.67 9.14
C THR A 119 -6.55 11.53 8.36
N ALA A 120 -6.67 10.29 8.84
CA ALA A 120 -6.15 9.11 8.15
C ALA A 120 -6.84 8.93 6.79
N LYS A 121 -8.17 9.01 6.73
CA LYS A 121 -8.95 8.90 5.49
C LYS A 121 -8.62 10.02 4.49
N PHE A 122 -8.32 11.23 4.96
CA PHE A 122 -7.82 12.30 4.09
C PHE A 122 -6.51 11.91 3.39
N TRP A 123 -5.53 11.42 4.15
CA TRP A 123 -4.25 10.98 3.58
C TRP A 123 -4.38 9.74 2.71
N ILE A 124 -5.21 8.77 3.11
CA ILE A 124 -5.54 7.59 2.29
C ILE A 124 -6.20 8.03 0.97
N GLY A 125 -7.12 9.00 1.03
CA GLY A 125 -7.74 9.59 -0.15
C GLY A 125 -6.73 10.24 -1.09
N PHE A 126 -5.72 10.93 -0.54
CA PHE A 126 -4.63 11.49 -1.33
C PHE A 126 -3.81 10.39 -2.04
N VAL A 127 -3.47 9.31 -1.33
CA VAL A 127 -2.78 8.14 -1.90
C VAL A 127 -3.63 7.48 -2.99
N LEU A 128 -4.93 7.33 -2.77
CA LEU A 128 -5.87 6.81 -3.76
C LEU A 128 -5.86 7.64 -5.05
N VAL A 129 -5.93 8.97 -4.95
CA VAL A 129 -5.85 9.86 -6.11
C VAL A 129 -4.52 9.70 -6.84
N ALA A 130 -3.40 9.73 -6.11
CA ALA A 130 -2.08 9.55 -6.71
C ALA A 130 -1.95 8.19 -7.43
N MET A 131 -2.53 7.14 -6.83
CA MET A 131 -2.53 5.80 -7.39
C MET A 131 -3.35 5.71 -8.68
N VAL A 132 -4.56 6.27 -8.69
CA VAL A 132 -5.40 6.36 -9.89
C VAL A 132 -4.68 7.13 -11.01
N LEU A 133 -4.06 8.27 -10.69
CA LEU A 133 -3.29 9.05 -11.65
C LEU A 133 -2.11 8.25 -12.23
N SER A 134 -1.43 7.45 -11.40
CA SER A 134 -0.32 6.59 -11.85
C SER A 134 -0.75 5.48 -12.82
N MET A 135 -2.05 5.14 -12.85
CA MET A 135 -2.60 4.13 -13.75
C MET A 135 -2.98 4.69 -15.12
N ILE A 136 -3.25 6.00 -15.24
CA ILE A 136 -3.63 6.64 -16.51
C ILE A 136 -2.61 6.35 -17.63
N PRO A 137 -1.28 6.46 -17.42
CA PRO A 137 -0.29 6.12 -18.44
C PRO A 137 -0.28 4.64 -18.81
N LYS A 138 -0.65 3.75 -17.87
CA LYS A 138 -0.66 2.29 -18.08
C LYS A 138 -1.81 1.83 -18.96
N VAL A 139 -2.95 2.54 -18.93
CA VAL A 139 -4.14 2.24 -19.76
C VAL A 139 -4.00 2.78 -21.19
N ARG A 140 -3.17 3.81 -21.40
CA ARG A 140 -2.98 4.46 -22.71
C ARG A 140 -1.92 3.81 -23.60
N ARG A 141 -1.25 2.76 -23.14
CA ARG A 141 -0.24 1.99 -23.87
C ARG A 141 -0.77 0.63 -24.25
#